data_AF-A0AAV6VWD7-F1
#
_entry.id   AF-A0AAV6VWD7-F1
#
_cell.length_a   1.000
_cell.length_b   1.000
_cell.length_c   1.000
_cell.angle_alpha   90.00
_cell.angle_beta   90.00
_cell.angle_gamma   90.00
#
_symmetry.space_group_name_H-M   'P 1'
#
loop_
_entity.id
_entity.type
_entity.pdbx_description
1 polymer ?
#
loop_
_entity_poly.entity_id
_entity_poly.type
_entity_poly.pdbx_seq_one_letter_code
_entity_poly.pdbx_strand_id
1 'polypeptide(L)' 'MSKAKYCGLNTVKLANASQHAYQPGKSTDTALYSLSFILEKNVKAKEIALAVFLDIEGAFDKVPIEAIVRALEHRGVN' A
#
# COMPACT_ATOMS: atom_id res chain seq x y z
N MET A 1 20.71 3.24 22.61
CA MET A 1 20.34 3.65 21.24
C MET A 1 18.89 4.12 21.25
N SER A 2 18.67 5.38 20.90
CA SER A 2 17.46 6.17 21.21
C SER A 2 16.24 5.71 20.41
N LYS A 3 15.12 5.43 21.10
CA LYS A 3 13.80 5.30 20.50
C LYS A 3 13.32 6.71 20.13
N ALA A 4 13.18 7.01 18.84
CA ALA A 4 12.50 8.23 18.40
C ALA A 4 11.07 8.24 18.97
N LYS A 5 10.80 9.19 19.86
CA LYS A 5 9.46 9.52 20.36
C LYS A 5 8.70 10.20 19.22
N TYR A 6 7.77 9.49 18.58
CA TYR A 6 6.71 10.15 17.83
C TYR A 6 5.69 10.68 18.82
N CYS A 7 5.74 11.98 19.06
CA CYS A 7 4.76 12.72 19.86
C CYS A 7 3.44 12.80 19.07
N GLY A 8 2.34 12.26 19.60
CA GLY A 8 1.00 12.79 19.34
C GLY A 8 0.20 12.31 18.11
N LEU A 9 0.69 11.42 17.24
CA LEU A 9 -0.16 10.85 16.19
C LEU A 9 -0.98 9.69 16.78
N ASN A 10 -2.27 9.91 17.04
CA ASN A 10 -3.24 8.82 17.12
C ASN A 10 -3.02 7.91 15.91
N THR A 11 -2.85 6.60 16.12
CA THR A 11 -2.36 5.64 15.12
C THR A 11 -3.38 5.40 13.99
N VAL A 12 -3.65 6.41 13.17
CA VAL A 12 -4.44 6.27 11.96
C VAL A 12 -3.62 5.40 11.01
N LYS A 13 -4.12 4.21 10.67
CA LYS A 13 -3.50 3.37 9.67
C LYS A 13 -3.68 4.02 8.28
N LEU A 14 -2.69 4.80 7.87
CA LEU A 14 -2.68 5.53 6.59
C LEU A 14 -2.43 4.63 5.37
N ALA A 15 -1.91 3.42 5.55
CA ALA A 15 -1.70 2.51 4.43
C ALA A 15 -2.80 1.47 4.32
N ASN A 16 -3.25 1.19 3.10
CA ASN A 16 -4.17 0.08 2.83
C ASN A 16 -3.53 -1.24 3.33
N ALA A 17 -4.36 -2.18 3.81
CA ALA A 17 -3.92 -3.50 4.21
C ALA A 17 -3.18 -4.26 3.09
N SER A 18 -3.51 -4.02 1.82
CA SER A 18 -2.85 -4.60 0.65
C SER A 18 -1.66 -3.79 0.12
N GLN A 19 -1.28 -2.66 0.75
CA GLN A 19 -0.05 -1.96 0.40
C GLN A 19 1.15 -2.69 1.01
N HIS A 20 2.06 -3.17 0.18
CA HIS A 20 3.28 -3.86 0.61
C HIS A 20 4.52 -2.97 0.60
N ALA A 21 4.60 -2.01 -0.33
CA ALA A 21 5.71 -1.07 -0.39
C ALA A 21 5.71 -0.12 0.82
N TYR A 22 6.92 0.20 1.31
CA TYR A 22 7.16 1.17 2.39
C TYR A 22 6.38 0.89 3.69
N GLN A 23 6.13 -0.38 4.00
CA GLN A 23 5.45 -0.81 5.23
C GLN A 23 6.35 -1.73 6.05
N PRO A 24 6.54 -1.49 7.36
CA PRO A 24 7.27 -2.41 8.22
C PRO A 24 6.64 -3.81 8.20
N GLY A 25 7.48 -4.84 8.09
CA GLY A 25 7.04 -6.24 8.06
C GLY A 25 6.39 -6.69 6.75
N LYS A 26 6.47 -5.88 5.68
CA LYS A 26 6.04 -6.28 4.34
C LYS A 26 7.18 -6.14 3.34
N SER A 27 7.14 -6.98 2.32
CA SER A 27 8.11 -7.05 1.24
C SER A 27 7.44 -7.39 -0.09
N THR A 28 8.21 -7.37 -1.17
CA THR A 28 7.80 -7.91 -2.48
C THR A 28 7.33 -9.36 -2.37
N ASP A 29 7.96 -10.17 -1.53
CA ASP A 29 7.60 -11.59 -1.35
C ASP A 29 6.22 -11.72 -0.73
N THR A 30 5.89 -10.89 0.26
CA THR A 30 4.54 -10.90 0.85
C THR A 30 3.46 -10.47 -0.15
N ALA A 31 3.80 -9.58 -1.09
CA ALA A 31 2.89 -9.18 -2.16
C ALA A 31 2.68 -10.32 -3.16
N LEU A 32 3.79 -10.94 -3.61
CA LEU A 32 3.75 -12.05 -4.56
C LEU A 32 3.03 -13.27 -3.97
N TYR A 33 3.30 -13.60 -2.71
CA TYR A 33 2.60 -14.68 -2.00
C TYR A 33 1.09 -14.44 -1.96
N SER A 34 0.66 -13.21 -1.66
CA SER A 34 -0.77 -12.86 -1.64
C SER A 34 -1.42 -12.99 -3.03
N LEU A 35 -0.73 -12.56 -4.08
CA LEU A 35 -1.19 -12.71 -5.46
C LEU A 35 -1.30 -14.19 -5.86
N SER A 36 -0.24 -14.97 -5.64
CA SER A 36 -0.21 -16.41 -5.95
C SER A 36 -1.31 -17.16 -5.20
N PHE A 37 -1.55 -16.84 -3.94
CA PHE A 37 -2.63 -17.42 -3.15
C PHE A 37 -4.01 -17.17 -3.80
N ILE A 38 -4.28 -15.95 -4.26
CA ILE A 38 -5.54 -15.63 -4.95
C ILE A 38 -5.66 -16.42 -6.25
N LEU A 39 -4.60 -16.46 -7.06
CA LEU A 39 -4.59 -17.21 -8.33
C LEU A 39 -4.84 -18.70 -8.10
N GLU A 40 -4.10 -19.33 -7.19
CA GLU A 40 -4.26 -20.74 -6.88
C GLU A 40 -5.64 -21.08 -6.34
N LYS A 41 -6.22 -20.21 -5.49
CA LYS A 41 -7.55 -20.41 -4.94
C LYS A 41 -8.61 -20.46 -6.04
N ASN A 42 -8.58 -19.52 -6.98
CA ASN A 42 -9.55 -19.45 -8.08
C ASN A 42 -9.36 -20.62 -9.06
N VAL A 43 -8.11 -20.97 -9.39
CA VAL A 43 -7.80 -22.14 -10.23
C VAL A 43 -8.34 -23.43 -9.60
N LYS A 44 -8.15 -23.63 -8.28
CA LYS A 44 -8.69 -24.79 -7.55
C LYS A 44 -10.23 -24.81 -7.54
N ALA A 45 -10.87 -23.64 -7.52
CA ALA A 45 -12.32 -23.50 -7.61
C ALA A 45 -12.88 -23.67 -9.04
N LYS A 46 -12.01 -23.87 -10.05
CA LYS A 46 -12.37 -23.88 -11.48
C LYS A 46 -12.98 -22.56 -11.97
N GLU A 47 -12.61 -21.45 -11.32
CA GLU A 47 -13.01 -20.09 -11.67
C GLU A 47 -11.93 -19.41 -12.53
N ILE A 48 -12.29 -18.32 -13.19
CA ILE A 48 -11.37 -17.51 -13.99
C ILE A 48 -10.76 -16.43 -13.09
N ALA A 49 -9.43 -16.35 -13.07
CA ALA A 49 -8.70 -15.25 -12.45
C ALA A 49 -8.08 -14.34 -13.53
N LEU A 50 -8.30 -13.03 -13.41
CA LEU A 50 -7.70 -12.01 -14.27
C LEU A 50 -6.78 -11.12 -13.43
N ALA A 51 -5.52 -11.00 -13.82
CA ALA A 51 -4.57 -10.07 -13.22
C ALA A 51 -4.36 -8.87 -14.15
N VAL A 52 -4.49 -7.66 -13.61
CA VAL A 52 -4.19 -6.40 -14.31
C VAL A 52 -2.98 -5.77 -13.65
N PHE A 53 -1.93 -5.54 -14.45
CA PHE A 53 -0.71 -4.87 -14.01
C PHE A 53 -0.73 -3.43 -14.52
N LEU A 54 -0.65 -2.47 -13.59
CA LEU A 54 -0.61 -1.05 -13.88
C LEU A 54 0.72 -0.48 -13.41
N ASP A 55 1.38 0.25 -14.29
CA ASP A 55 2.57 1.04 -13.97
C ASP A 55 2.26 2.52 -14.20
N ILE A 56 2.70 3.38 -13.27
CA ILE A 56 2.42 4.82 -13.30
C ILE A 56 3.73 5.55 -13.55
N GLU A 57 3.83 6.18 -14.71
CA GLU A 57 5.00 6.98 -15.08
C GLU A 57 5.16 8.18 -14.13
N GLY A 58 6.34 8.32 -13.52
CA GLY A 58 6.67 9.48 -12.69
C GLY A 58 5.78 9.61 -11.44
N ALA A 59 5.53 8.51 -10.73
CA ALA A 59 4.63 8.48 -9.56
C ALA A 59 4.96 9.48 -8.43
N PHE A 60 6.22 9.94 -8.32
CA PHE A 60 6.61 10.98 -7.36
C PHE A 60 6.78 12.36 -8.00
N ASP A 61 7.23 12.41 -9.26
CA ASP A 61 7.57 13.66 -9.95
C ASP A 61 6.35 14.36 -10.57
N LYS A 62 5.35 13.58 -11.02
CA LYS A 62 4.18 14.09 -11.74
C LYS A 62 2.98 14.38 -10.82
N VAL A 63 3.10 14.15 -9.52
CA VAL A 63 2.01 14.38 -8.55
C VAL A 63 2.08 15.82 -8.03
N PRO A 64 1.01 16.63 -8.21
CA PRO A 64 0.97 17.98 -7.64
C PRO A 64 0.99 17.96 -6.12
N ILE A 65 1.79 18.84 -5.50
CA ILE A 65 1.92 18.93 -4.04
C ILE A 65 0.57 19.21 -3.38
N GLU A 66 -0.29 20.01 -4.01
CA GLU A 66 -1.61 20.34 -3.50
C GLU A 66 -2.50 19.10 -3.41
N ALA A 67 -2.31 18.11 -4.29
CA ALA A 67 -3.02 16.83 -4.21
C ALA A 67 -2.54 16.01 -3.01
N ILE A 68 -1.24 16.03 -2.71
CA ILE A 68 -0.66 15.35 -1.54
C ILE A 68 -1.19 15.98 -0.25
N VAL A 69 -1.13 17.30 -0.13
CA VAL A 69 -1.60 18.03 1.06
C VAL A 69 -3.09 17.75 1.32
N ARG A 70 -3.95 17.90 0.30
CA ARG A 70 -5.39 17.58 0.44
C ARG A 70 -5.63 16.14 0.87
N ALA A 71 -4.83 15.19 0.37
CA ALA A 71 -4.96 13.79 0.75
C ALA A 71 -4.54 13.54 2.21
N LEU A 72 -3.53 14.26 2.72
CA LEU A 72 -3.11 14.18 4.12
C LEU A 72 -4.14 14.82 5.06
N GLU A 73 -4.64 16.01 4.70
CA GLU A 73 -5.72 16.71 5.41
C GLU A 73 -6.96 15.82 5.54
N HIS A 74 -7.39 15.19 4.44
CA HIS A 74 -8.54 14.28 4.44
C HIS A 74 -8.36 13.08 5.38
N ARG A 75 -7.11 12.70 5.66
CA ARG A 75 -6.77 11.57 6.53
C ARG A 75 -6.44 12.00 7.97
N GLY A 76 -6.63 13.28 8.28
CA GLY A 76 -6.39 13.84 9.61
C GLY A 76 -4.91 13.95 9.98
N VAL A 77 -4.04 14.11 8.99
CA VAL A 77 -2.60 14.32 9.17
C VAL A 77 -2.28 15.77 8.82
N ASN A 78 -2.33 16.65 9.83
CA ASN A 78 -2.05 18.08 9.73
C ASN A 78 -1.13 18.53 10.86
#